data_AF-A0A8S0FWA1-F1
#
_entry.id   AF-A0A8S0FWA1-F1
#
_cell.length_a   1.000
_cell.length_b   1.000
_cell.length_c   1.000
_cell.angle_alpha   90.00
_cell.angle_beta   90.00
_cell.angle_gamma   90.00
#
_symmetry.space_group_name_H-M   'P 1'
#
loop_
_entity.id
_entity.type
_entity.pdbx_description
1 polymer ?
#
loop_
_entity_poly.entity_id
_entity_poly.type
_entity_poly.pdbx_seq_one_letter_code
_entity_poly.pdbx_strand_id
1 'polypeptide(L)'
;MRPIRALQQLARRNTVTPGGEVCVFNDIIPADHCLHDVQDMSTINHPRADLSKGQYGCVGQGLHIAKKLLPYIPNNAGILLVPCCRGGSAFTQGTEGTFSESTGASQDSARWGVGKPLYQDLLFRTKAALQKNPKNVLLAICWMQGEFDMTNASYAQQPAAFLAMVQQFIPC
;
A
#
# COMPACT_ATOMS: atom_id res chain seq x y z
N MET A 1 8.18 12.32 25.19
CA MET A 1 7.13 12.87 24.29
C MET A 1 7.29 12.19 22.94
N ARG A 2 6.23 11.64 22.33
CA ARG A 2 6.31 10.98 21.02
C ARG A 2 6.38 12.02 19.89
N PRO A 3 7.11 11.77 18.78
CA PRO A 3 7.18 12.71 17.68
C PRO A 3 5.79 12.99 17.09
N ILE A 4 5.53 14.24 16.70
CA ILE A 4 4.28 14.70 16.04
C ILE A 4 3.98 13.91 14.74
N ARG A 5 5.00 13.30 14.13
CA ARG A 5 4.93 12.54 12.87
C ARG A 5 5.12 11.04 13.06
N ALA A 6 4.48 10.46 14.09
CA ALA A 6 4.68 9.04 14.42
C ALA A 6 4.03 8.06 13.44
N LEU A 7 3.10 8.50 12.58
CA LEU A 7 2.41 7.65 11.60
C LEU A 7 2.57 8.26 10.21
N GLN A 8 3.28 7.55 9.33
CA GLN A 8 3.65 8.01 8.00
C GLN A 8 3.36 6.93 6.97
N GLN A 9 3.37 7.28 5.69
CA GLN A 9 3.26 6.34 4.57
C GLN A 9 4.24 6.72 3.45
N LEU A 10 4.57 5.76 2.59
CA LEU A 10 5.24 6.06 1.32
C LEU A 10 4.22 6.57 0.28
N ALA A 11 4.49 7.75 -0.27
CA ALA A 11 3.65 8.38 -1.27
C ALA A 11 3.63 7.60 -2.60
N ARG A 12 2.48 7.65 -3.29
CA ARG A 12 2.31 7.30 -4.70
C ARG A 12 1.69 8.41 -5.56
N ARG A 13 0.64 9.07 -5.04
CA ARG A 13 -0.03 10.19 -5.72
C ARG A 13 0.93 11.37 -5.93
N ASN A 14 0.50 12.33 -6.76
CA ASN A 14 1.22 13.59 -7.01
C ASN A 14 1.08 14.62 -5.88
N THR A 15 0.13 14.42 -4.97
CA THR A 15 -0.15 15.29 -3.82
C THR A 15 -0.48 14.46 -2.57
N VAL A 16 -0.14 14.98 -1.40
CA VAL A 16 -0.35 14.31 -0.09
C VAL A 16 -1.83 14.06 0.20
N THR A 17 -2.67 15.03 -0.15
CA THR A 17 -4.13 14.98 -0.11
C THR A 17 -4.65 15.61 -1.40
N PRO A 18 -5.92 15.41 -1.81
CA PRO A 18 -6.45 16.06 -3.01
C PRO A 18 -6.33 17.58 -2.93
N GLY A 19 -5.57 18.18 -3.85
CA GLY A 19 -5.29 19.62 -3.87
C GLY A 19 -4.29 20.11 -2.80
N GLY A 20 -3.66 19.19 -2.07
CA GLY A 20 -2.68 19.48 -1.03
C GLY A 20 -1.26 19.67 -1.55
N GLU A 21 -0.30 19.56 -0.65
CA GLU A 21 1.13 19.65 -0.96
C GLU A 21 1.56 18.59 -1.97
N VAL A 22 2.46 18.96 -2.89
CA VAL A 22 3.04 18.04 -3.87
C VAL A 22 3.90 17.00 -3.15
N CYS A 23 3.80 15.75 -3.58
CA CYS A 23 4.71 14.68 -3.17
C CYS A 23 5.15 13.86 -4.38
N VAL A 24 6.31 13.24 -4.27
CA VAL A 24 6.88 12.35 -5.28
C VAL A 24 6.78 10.90 -4.80
N PHE A 25 6.79 9.96 -5.74
CA PHE A 25 6.79 8.53 -5.45
C PHE A 25 7.86 8.17 -4.39
N ASN A 26 7.44 7.46 -3.34
CA ASN A 26 8.24 7.07 -2.17
C ASN A 26 8.73 8.22 -1.26
N ASP A 27 8.16 9.42 -1.35
CA ASP A 27 8.29 10.40 -0.27
C ASP A 27 7.62 9.89 1.02
N ILE A 28 8.20 10.26 2.16
CA ILE A 28 7.61 9.97 3.46
C ILE A 28 6.63 11.09 3.79
N ILE A 29 5.34 10.78 3.75
CA ILE A 29 4.25 11.73 3.99
C ILE A 29 3.39 11.30 5.19
N PRO A 30 2.57 12.19 5.78
CA PRO A 30 1.61 11.79 6.80
C PRO A 30 0.68 10.68 6.28
N ALA A 31 0.43 9.68 7.13
CA ALA A 31 -0.62 8.69 6.86
C ALA A 31 -1.99 9.24 7.26
N ASP A 32 -3.00 9.04 6.42
CA ASP A 32 -4.39 9.34 6.72
C ASP A 32 -5.31 8.15 6.40
N HIS A 33 -6.63 8.37 6.37
CA HIS A 33 -7.62 7.31 6.17
C HIS A 33 -7.65 6.75 4.74
N CYS A 34 -7.09 7.43 3.75
CA CYS A 34 -7.09 7.04 2.34
C CYS A 34 -5.64 6.93 1.83
N LEU A 35 -5.00 5.81 2.15
CA LEU A 35 -3.58 5.57 1.85
C LEU A 35 -3.26 5.56 0.33
N HIS A 36 -1.99 5.78 -0.01
CA HIS A 36 -1.46 5.87 -1.37
C HIS A 36 -1.24 4.48 -1.99
N ASP A 37 -2.28 3.65 -2.01
CA ASP A 37 -2.32 2.34 -2.69
C ASP A 37 -2.17 2.47 -4.21
N VAL A 38 -2.00 1.35 -4.94
CA VAL A 38 -1.91 1.37 -6.42
C VAL A 38 -3.18 1.95 -7.02
N GLN A 39 -4.34 1.64 -6.43
CA GLN A 39 -5.60 2.27 -6.78
C GLN A 39 -5.83 3.53 -5.96
N ASP A 40 -5.91 4.68 -6.64
CA ASP A 40 -6.28 5.93 -5.99
C ASP A 40 -7.79 5.98 -5.71
N MET A 41 -8.14 5.94 -4.42
CA MET A 41 -9.52 6.03 -3.95
C MET A 41 -9.87 7.40 -3.37
N SER A 42 -8.98 8.39 -3.50
CA SER A 42 -9.10 9.70 -2.84
C SER A 42 -10.14 10.62 -3.47
N THR A 43 -10.58 10.33 -4.69
CA THR A 43 -11.62 11.08 -5.41
C THR A 43 -13.01 10.45 -5.27
N ILE A 44 -13.10 9.27 -4.64
CA ILE A 44 -14.35 8.54 -4.45
C ILE A 44 -14.97 8.93 -3.11
N ASN A 45 -15.70 10.06 -3.12
CA ASN A 45 -16.23 10.69 -1.91
C ASN A 45 -17.61 10.15 -1.52
N HIS A 46 -17.88 10.08 -0.22
CA HIS A 46 -19.24 9.90 0.29
C HIS A 46 -20.14 11.10 -0.13
N PRO A 47 -21.43 10.91 -0.47
CA PRO A 47 -22.31 12.01 -0.92
C PRO A 47 -22.51 13.16 0.08
N ARG A 48 -22.18 12.93 1.36
CA ARG A 48 -22.24 13.91 2.45
C ARG A 48 -20.85 14.33 2.98
N ALA A 49 -19.79 14.06 2.23
CA ALA A 49 -18.45 14.48 2.60
C ALA A 49 -18.33 16.00 2.57
N ASP A 50 -17.84 16.58 3.66
CA ASP A 50 -17.37 17.97 3.68
C ASP A 50 -15.86 17.99 3.42
N LEU A 51 -15.50 18.28 2.17
CA LEU A 51 -14.12 18.27 1.68
C LEU A 51 -13.25 19.35 2.32
N SER A 52 -13.85 20.46 2.77
CA SER A 52 -13.13 21.52 3.49
C SER A 52 -12.53 21.03 4.82
N LYS A 53 -13.06 19.91 5.35
CA LYS A 53 -12.58 19.24 6.56
C LYS A 53 -11.70 18.03 6.28
N GLY A 54 -11.27 17.83 5.03
CA GLY A 54 -10.43 16.69 4.65
C GLY A 54 -11.16 15.34 4.61
N GLN A 55 -12.50 15.31 4.55
CA GLN A 55 -13.29 14.08 4.47
C GLN A 55 -13.35 13.53 3.03
N TYR A 56 -12.21 13.46 2.35
CA TYR A 56 -12.13 13.00 0.97
C TYR A 56 -11.99 11.47 0.90
N GLY A 57 -12.35 10.87 -0.24
CA GLY A 57 -12.09 9.48 -0.57
C GLY A 57 -12.79 8.44 0.29
N CYS A 58 -12.37 7.19 0.09
CA CYS A 58 -12.77 6.04 0.89
C CYS A 58 -11.90 5.89 2.15
N VAL A 59 -12.33 5.04 3.08
CA VAL A 59 -11.62 4.77 4.34
C VAL A 59 -11.03 3.35 4.33
N GLY A 60 -9.72 3.25 4.55
CA GLY A 60 -9.01 1.98 4.76
C GLY A 60 -8.60 1.75 6.22
N GLN A 61 -8.31 0.50 6.55
CA GLN A 61 -7.94 0.07 7.91
C GLN A 61 -6.47 0.33 8.28
N GLY A 62 -5.59 0.61 7.31
CA GLY A 62 -4.14 0.71 7.55
C GLY A 62 -3.75 1.74 8.63
N LEU A 63 -4.31 2.96 8.58
CA LEU A 63 -4.09 3.96 9.63
C LEU A 63 -4.57 3.49 11.00
N HIS A 64 -5.72 2.81 11.05
CA HIS A 64 -6.33 2.35 12.29
C HIS A 64 -5.49 1.24 12.93
N ILE A 65 -4.96 0.31 12.13
CA ILE A 65 -4.01 -0.71 12.57
C ILE A 65 -2.76 -0.02 13.14
N ALA A 66 -2.18 0.93 12.41
CA ALA A 66 -0.98 1.64 12.86
C ALA A 66 -1.21 2.39 14.17
N LYS A 67 -2.34 3.12 14.31
CA LYS A 67 -2.73 3.80 15.56
C LYS A 67 -2.82 2.83 16.74
N LYS A 68 -3.38 1.63 16.53
CA LYS A 68 -3.50 0.60 17.57
C LYS A 68 -2.17 -0.06 17.92
N LEU A 69 -1.26 -0.20 16.98
CA LEU A 69 0.08 -0.76 17.21
C LEU A 69 1.03 0.24 17.88
N LEU A 70 0.84 1.54 17.61
CA LEU A 70 1.77 2.59 18.05
C LEU A 70 2.05 2.55 19.57
N PRO A 71 1.09 2.32 20.49
CA PRO A 71 1.38 2.18 21.92
C PRO A 71 2.38 1.07 22.28
N TYR A 72 2.51 0.03 21.45
CA TYR A 72 3.32 -1.16 21.70
C TYR A 72 4.75 -1.09 21.13
N ILE A 73 5.12 0.00 20.45
CA ILE A 73 6.50 0.22 19.96
C ILE A 73 7.26 1.23 20.83
N PRO A 74 8.61 1.27 20.77
CA PRO A 74 9.42 2.22 21.51
C PRO A 74 8.99 3.69 21.27
N ASN A 75 9.06 4.52 22.31
CA ASN A 75 8.60 5.92 22.24
C ASN A 75 9.39 6.81 21.27
N ASN A 76 10.59 6.39 20.88
CA ASN A 76 11.44 7.05 19.88
C ASN A 76 11.24 6.49 18.47
N ALA A 77 10.28 5.59 18.26
CA ALA A 77 9.93 5.01 16.96
C ALA A 77 8.56 5.50 16.47
N GLY A 78 8.38 5.44 15.15
CA GLY A 78 7.10 5.62 14.48
C GLY A 78 6.76 4.40 13.61
N ILE A 79 5.63 4.45 12.92
CA ILE A 79 5.19 3.44 11.96
C ILE A 79 5.16 4.07 10.58
N LEU A 80 5.89 3.46 9.65
CA LEU A 80 5.87 3.77 8.23
C LEU A 80 5.05 2.71 7.50
N LEU A 81 3.89 3.11 6.96
CA LEU A 81 3.02 2.26 6.14
C LEU A 81 3.53 2.24 4.69
N VAL A 82 3.48 1.06 4.06
CA VAL A 82 3.85 0.87 2.66
C VAL A 82 2.62 0.37 1.90
N PRO A 83 1.74 1.28 1.45
CA PRO A 83 0.51 0.91 0.74
C PRO A 83 0.81 0.46 -0.69
N CYS A 84 0.33 -0.74 -1.03
CA CYS A 84 0.55 -1.43 -2.31
C CYS A 84 -0.70 -2.19 -2.81
N CYS A 85 -1.89 -1.84 -2.30
CA CYS A 85 -3.12 -2.56 -2.61
C CYS A 85 -3.70 -2.15 -3.97
N ARG A 86 -4.47 -3.05 -4.57
CA ARG A 86 -5.24 -2.82 -5.80
C ARG A 86 -6.56 -3.56 -5.72
N GLY A 87 -7.69 -2.85 -5.79
CA GLY A 87 -9.01 -3.49 -5.83
C GLY A 87 -9.18 -4.33 -7.09
N GLY A 88 -9.91 -5.44 -7.01
CA GLY A 88 -10.13 -6.34 -8.16
C GLY A 88 -8.87 -7.04 -8.68
N SER A 89 -7.78 -7.08 -7.89
CA SER A 89 -6.57 -7.81 -8.25
C SER A 89 -6.65 -9.29 -7.88
N ALA A 90 -6.03 -10.13 -8.70
CA ALA A 90 -6.07 -11.58 -8.54
C ALA A 90 -4.76 -12.23 -8.98
N PHE A 91 -4.53 -13.48 -8.59
CA PHE A 91 -3.46 -14.30 -9.17
C PHE A 91 -3.89 -14.89 -10.52
N THR A 92 -5.15 -15.29 -10.64
CA THR A 92 -5.68 -16.08 -11.76
C THR A 92 -6.36 -15.25 -12.84
N GLN A 93 -6.64 -13.97 -12.60
CA GLN A 93 -7.15 -13.03 -13.62
C GLN A 93 -6.62 -11.59 -13.45
N GLY A 94 -6.98 -10.70 -14.38
CA GLY A 94 -6.57 -9.29 -14.39
C GLY A 94 -5.40 -8.99 -15.33
N THR A 95 -5.31 -7.73 -15.76
CA THR A 95 -4.24 -7.19 -16.60
C THR A 95 -2.92 -7.19 -15.83
N GLU A 96 -1.81 -7.49 -16.51
CA GLU A 96 -0.49 -7.44 -15.86
C GLU A 96 -0.09 -6.01 -15.52
N GLY A 97 -0.31 -5.07 -16.45
CA GLY A 97 0.13 -3.69 -16.34
C GLY A 97 1.64 -3.56 -16.59
N THR A 98 2.23 -2.49 -16.08
CA THR A 98 3.67 -2.23 -16.16
C THR A 98 4.22 -1.77 -14.82
N PHE A 99 5.54 -1.87 -14.66
CA PHE A 99 6.26 -1.37 -13.50
C PHE A 99 7.34 -0.37 -13.95
N SER A 100 7.51 0.69 -13.16
CA SER A 100 8.58 1.68 -13.32
C SER A 100 9.14 2.04 -11.94
N GLU A 101 10.46 2.18 -11.82
CA GLU A 101 11.09 2.58 -10.56
C GLU A 101 10.68 4.00 -10.11
N SER A 102 10.23 4.84 -11.05
CA SER A 102 9.83 6.23 -10.79
C SER A 102 8.38 6.41 -10.35
N THR A 103 7.50 5.44 -10.64
CA THR A 103 6.04 5.56 -10.39
C THR A 103 5.40 4.30 -9.79
N GLY A 104 6.16 3.20 -9.69
CA GLY A 104 5.67 1.90 -9.24
C GLY A 104 4.83 1.17 -10.29
N ALA A 105 3.94 0.30 -9.82
CA ALA A 105 2.95 -0.38 -10.66
C ALA A 105 1.97 0.63 -11.31
N SER A 106 1.65 0.39 -12.58
CA SER A 106 0.65 1.18 -13.32
C SER A 106 -0.77 0.98 -12.79
N GLN A 107 -1.65 1.95 -13.02
CA GLN A 107 -3.04 1.93 -12.54
C GLN A 107 -3.86 0.72 -13.04
N ASP A 108 -3.54 0.23 -14.24
CA ASP A 108 -4.17 -0.94 -14.86
C ASP A 108 -3.59 -2.28 -14.38
N SER A 109 -2.49 -2.27 -13.60
CA SER A 109 -1.96 -3.49 -12.99
C SER A 109 -3.02 -4.11 -12.08
N ALA A 110 -3.39 -5.36 -12.34
CA ALA A 110 -4.39 -6.12 -11.59
C ALA A 110 -4.01 -7.59 -11.39
N ARG A 111 -2.78 -7.98 -11.77
CA ARG A 111 -2.27 -9.35 -11.64
C ARG A 111 -1.21 -9.45 -10.53
N TRP A 112 -1.47 -10.28 -9.54
CA TRP A 112 -0.48 -10.72 -8.57
C TRP A 112 0.29 -11.94 -9.07
N GLY A 113 1.50 -12.12 -8.56
CA GLY A 113 2.37 -13.25 -8.89
C GLY A 113 3.83 -12.82 -9.00
N VAL A 114 4.73 -13.79 -8.91
CA VAL A 114 6.16 -13.57 -9.06
C VAL A 114 6.45 -12.88 -10.40
N GLY A 115 7.28 -11.84 -10.35
CA GLY A 115 7.67 -11.04 -11.52
C GLY A 115 6.58 -10.11 -12.07
N LYS A 116 5.36 -10.11 -11.51
CA LYS A 116 4.29 -9.21 -11.97
C LYS A 116 4.44 -7.80 -11.39
N PRO A 117 3.94 -6.75 -12.07
CA PRO A 117 4.10 -5.37 -11.62
C PRO A 117 3.65 -5.09 -10.18
N LEU A 118 2.53 -5.67 -9.73
CA LEU A 118 2.08 -5.51 -8.33
C LEU A 118 3.08 -6.12 -7.32
N TYR A 119 3.70 -7.25 -7.66
CA TYR A 119 4.72 -7.88 -6.82
C TYR A 119 6.03 -7.09 -6.82
N GLN A 120 6.45 -6.59 -7.99
CA GLN A 120 7.62 -5.71 -8.11
C GLN A 120 7.42 -4.42 -7.29
N ASP A 121 6.22 -3.84 -7.33
CA ASP A 121 5.86 -2.66 -6.54
C ASP A 121 5.91 -2.93 -5.03
N LEU A 122 5.35 -4.06 -4.57
CA LEU A 122 5.44 -4.52 -3.18
C LEU A 122 6.91 -4.63 -2.72
N LEU A 123 7.75 -5.33 -3.48
CA LEU A 123 9.17 -5.51 -3.15
C LEU A 123 9.92 -4.17 -3.15
N PHE A 124 9.78 -3.40 -4.23
CA PHE A 124 10.50 -2.15 -4.44
C PHE A 124 10.17 -1.12 -3.35
N ARG A 125 8.88 -0.95 -3.03
CA ARG A 125 8.46 0.01 -2.02
C ARG A 125 8.81 -0.43 -0.60
N THR A 126 8.75 -1.74 -0.31
CA THR A 126 9.21 -2.26 0.99
C THR A 126 10.71 -2.03 1.16
N LYS A 127 11.51 -2.34 0.14
CA LYS A 127 12.95 -2.08 0.14
C LYS A 127 13.25 -0.59 0.28
N ALA A 128 12.54 0.28 -0.45
CA ALA A 128 12.69 1.72 -0.32
C ALA A 128 12.42 2.18 1.12
N ALA A 129 11.36 1.69 1.76
CA ALA A 129 11.04 2.00 3.15
C ALA A 129 12.18 1.60 4.11
N LEU A 130 12.72 0.39 3.97
CA LEU A 130 13.84 -0.09 4.80
C LEU A 130 15.13 0.74 4.56
N GLN A 131 15.39 1.13 3.32
CA GLN A 131 16.57 1.91 2.96
C GLN A 131 16.52 3.38 3.41
N LYS A 132 15.34 3.96 3.65
CA LYS A 132 15.21 5.35 4.14
C LYS A 132 15.91 5.56 5.49
N ASN A 133 16.01 4.53 6.33
CA ASN A 133 16.70 4.60 7.61
C ASN A 133 17.19 3.19 8.00
N PRO A 134 18.49 2.98 8.27
CA PRO A 134 19.02 1.66 8.62
C PRO A 134 18.47 1.06 9.93
N LYS A 135 17.73 1.85 10.73
CA LYS A 135 17.03 1.38 11.94
C LYS A 135 15.60 0.92 11.67
N ASN A 136 15.11 1.05 10.44
CA ASN A 136 13.79 0.56 10.08
C ASN A 136 13.75 -0.96 10.15
N VAL A 137 12.64 -1.49 10.67
CA VAL A 137 12.40 -2.93 10.80
C VAL A 137 11.06 -3.23 10.15
N LEU A 138 11.01 -4.25 9.29
CA LEU A 138 9.76 -4.76 8.75
C LEU A 138 9.00 -5.51 9.86
N LEU A 139 7.86 -4.98 10.28
CA LEU A 139 7.04 -5.61 11.32
C LEU A 139 6.17 -6.75 10.76
N ALA A 140 5.46 -6.50 9.66
CA ALA A 140 4.55 -7.45 9.05
C ALA A 140 4.16 -6.99 7.63
N ILE A 141 3.63 -7.93 6.84
CA ILE A 141 2.80 -7.65 5.67
C ILE A 141 1.35 -7.95 6.06
N CYS A 142 0.47 -6.95 6.00
CA CYS A 142 -0.97 -7.16 6.15
C CYS A 142 -1.58 -7.52 4.80
N TRP A 143 -1.77 -8.82 4.55
CA TRP A 143 -2.29 -9.34 3.28
C TRP A 143 -3.80 -9.64 3.36
N MET A 144 -4.59 -9.01 2.49
CA MET A 144 -6.02 -9.26 2.32
C MET A 144 -6.32 -9.30 0.83
N GLN A 145 -6.54 -10.51 0.31
CA GLN A 145 -6.77 -10.76 -1.11
C GLN A 145 -7.37 -12.16 -1.27
N GLY A 146 -8.21 -12.34 -2.28
CA GLY A 146 -8.67 -13.65 -2.77
C GLY A 146 -10.03 -13.59 -3.46
N GLU A 147 -10.75 -12.49 -3.26
CA GLU A 147 -12.13 -12.27 -3.72
C GLU A 147 -12.28 -12.54 -5.21
N PHE A 148 -11.38 -12.00 -6.04
CA PHE A 148 -11.46 -12.16 -7.49
C PHE A 148 -10.92 -13.51 -7.97
N ASP A 149 -10.02 -14.17 -7.24
CA ASP A 149 -9.60 -15.53 -7.58
C ASP A 149 -10.75 -16.53 -7.43
N MET A 150 -11.63 -16.33 -6.43
CA MET A 150 -12.81 -17.17 -6.21
C MET A 150 -13.88 -17.08 -7.31
N THR A 151 -13.84 -16.05 -8.15
CA THR A 151 -14.78 -15.90 -9.27
C THR A 151 -14.38 -16.68 -10.52
N ASN A 152 -13.17 -17.24 -10.56
CA ASN A 152 -12.62 -17.91 -11.73
C ASN A 152 -12.58 -19.44 -11.54
N ALA A 153 -12.81 -20.21 -12.60
CA ALA A 153 -12.69 -21.67 -12.61
C ALA A 153 -11.31 -22.17 -12.18
N SER A 154 -10.26 -21.35 -12.32
CA SER A 154 -8.90 -21.67 -11.92
C SER A 154 -8.55 -21.31 -10.47
N TYR A 155 -9.52 -21.00 -9.59
CA TYR A 155 -9.29 -20.62 -8.19
C TYR A 155 -8.35 -21.57 -7.42
N ALA A 156 -8.37 -22.86 -7.77
CA ALA A 156 -7.51 -23.88 -7.17
C ALA A 156 -6.00 -23.63 -7.37
N GLN A 157 -5.61 -22.76 -8.30
CA GLN A 157 -4.22 -22.35 -8.52
C GLN A 157 -3.75 -21.27 -7.52
N GLN A 158 -4.69 -20.53 -6.90
CA GLN A 158 -4.39 -19.39 -6.04
C GLN A 158 -3.46 -19.74 -4.86
N PRO A 159 -3.65 -20.86 -4.12
CA PRO A 159 -2.79 -21.18 -2.98
C PRO A 159 -1.33 -21.39 -3.38
N ALA A 160 -1.08 -22.10 -4.49
CA ALA A 160 0.27 -22.34 -4.99
C ALA A 160 0.94 -21.05 -5.50
N ALA A 161 0.17 -20.20 -6.21
CA ALA A 161 0.67 -18.91 -6.69
C ALA A 161 1.00 -17.95 -5.54
N PHE A 162 0.16 -17.90 -4.51
CA PHE A 162 0.41 -17.12 -3.29
C PHE A 162 1.66 -17.63 -2.56
N LEU A 163 1.77 -18.95 -2.35
CA LEU A 163 2.93 -19.54 -1.69
C LEU A 163 4.24 -19.22 -2.43
N ALA A 164 4.25 -19.34 -3.76
CA ALA A 164 5.42 -19.00 -4.58
C ALA A 164 5.84 -17.54 -4.41
N MET A 165 4.88 -16.62 -4.33
CA MET A 165 5.13 -15.19 -4.11
C MET A 165 5.72 -14.91 -2.73
N VAL A 166 5.17 -15.54 -1.68
CA VAL A 166 5.63 -15.39 -0.29
C VAL A 166 7.04 -15.97 -0.12
N GLN A 167 7.32 -17.14 -0.69
CA GLN A 167 8.64 -17.78 -0.60
C GLN A 167 9.77 -16.94 -1.23
N GLN A 168 9.44 -16.12 -2.22
CA GLN A 168 10.41 -15.22 -2.85
C GLN A 168 10.44 -13.83 -2.22
N PHE A 169 9.52 -13.52 -1.31
CA PHE A 169 9.55 -12.28 -0.57
C PHE A 169 10.70 -12.31 0.44
N ILE A 170 11.86 -11.81 0.02
CA ILE A 170 13.02 -11.59 0.88
C ILE A 170 13.17 -10.08 1.07
N PRO A 171 12.80 -9.53 2.24
CA PRO A 171 13.10 -8.14 2.54
C PRO A 171 14.63 -8.03 2.69
N CYS A 172 15.28 -7.30 1.76
CA CYS A 172 16.72 -7.05 1.80
C CYS A 172 17.11 -6.21 3.01
#